data_AF-A0A090EYY4-F1
#
_entry.id   AF-A0A090EYY4-F1
#
_cell.length_a   1.000
_cell.length_b   1.000
_cell.length_c   1.000
_cell.angle_alpha   90.00
_cell.angle_beta   90.00
_cell.angle_gamma   90.00
#
_symmetry.space_group_name_H-M   'P 1'
#
loop_
_entity.id
_entity.type
_entity.pdbx_description
1 polymer ?
#
loop_
_entity_poly.entity_id
_entity_poly.type
_entity_poly.pdbx_seq_one_letter_code
_entity_poly.pdbx_strand_id
1 'polypeptide(L)'
;MDELSPEDFTKRVLDQAFKFWFTPEVVSRQKAGTLPSPPVLVAAQVIFGAGPKPVVRLNEEVKGNARLRIGAPEMKVGEPVTVDMLEHIQLFELPKQDANFGHLTAFRYGGNRWAVTFDFQQNKVTAADLVARASQFISAARHSFETASKLPMSTICSAHANSWQERD
;
A
#
# COMPACT_ATOMS: atom_id res chain seq x y z
N MET A 1 -3.26 -14.22 -29.28
CA MET A 1 -3.43 -13.26 -28.19
C MET A 1 -2.14 -12.47 -28.19
N ASP A 2 -2.15 -11.23 -28.70
CA ASP A 2 -0.92 -10.43 -28.83
C ASP A 2 -0.34 -10.19 -27.44
N GLU A 3 0.90 -10.62 -27.26
CA GLU A 3 1.68 -10.36 -26.05
C GLU A 3 2.10 -8.89 -26.11
N LEU A 4 1.44 -8.05 -25.29
CA LEU A 4 1.77 -6.62 -25.22
C LEU A 4 3.18 -6.45 -24.67
N SER A 5 3.99 -5.63 -25.35
CA SER A 5 5.29 -5.25 -24.81
C SER A 5 5.11 -4.51 -23.46
N PRO A 6 6.07 -4.59 -22.53
CA PRO A 6 6.00 -3.87 -21.26
C PRO A 6 5.79 -2.34 -21.42
N GLU A 7 6.32 -1.77 -22.50
CA GLU A 7 6.17 -0.35 -22.83
C GLU A 7 4.72 -0.02 -23.24
N ASP A 8 4.10 -0.86 -24.07
CA ASP A 8 2.72 -0.70 -24.50
C ASP A 8 1.74 -0.83 -23.34
N PHE A 9 2.00 -1.77 -22.43
CA PHE A 9 1.22 -1.92 -21.20
C PHE A 9 1.30 -0.65 -20.34
N THR A 10 2.52 -0.15 -20.07
CA THR A 10 2.74 1.04 -19.26
C THR A 10 2.05 2.26 -19.87
N LYS A 11 2.19 2.44 -21.19
CA LYS A 11 1.53 3.52 -21.92
C LYS A 11 0.01 3.45 -21.79
N ARG A 12 -0.59 2.27 -21.96
CA ARG A 12 -2.04 2.10 -21.83
C ARG A 12 -2.55 2.40 -20.43
N VAL A 13 -1.86 1.91 -19.40
CA VAL A 13 -2.22 2.19 -17.99
C VAL A 13 -2.16 3.69 -17.72
N LEU A 14 -1.10 4.34 -18.19
CA LEU A 14 -0.92 5.78 -18.04
C LEU A 14 -1.99 6.57 -18.80
N ASP A 15 -2.27 6.23 -20.06
CA ASP A 15 -3.31 6.86 -20.87
C ASP A 15 -4.69 6.80 -20.17
N GLN A 16 -5.04 5.64 -19.58
CA GLN A 16 -6.28 5.50 -18.80
C GLN A 16 -6.23 6.33 -17.51
N ALA A 17 -5.11 6.32 -16.78
CA ALA A 17 -4.98 7.07 -15.54
C ALA A 17 -5.11 8.59 -15.76
N PHE A 18 -4.51 9.11 -16.82
CA PHE A 18 -4.67 10.50 -17.23
C PHE A 18 -6.12 10.80 -17.61
N LYS A 19 -6.73 9.96 -18.44
CA LYS A 19 -8.12 10.14 -18.89
C LYS A 19 -9.12 10.20 -17.72
N PHE A 20 -9.00 9.30 -16.75
CA PHE A 20 -10.00 9.16 -15.69
C PHE A 20 -9.76 10.06 -14.48
N TRP A 21 -8.50 10.28 -14.09
CA TRP A 21 -8.19 10.93 -12.82
C TRP A 21 -7.35 12.18 -12.97
N PHE A 22 -6.22 12.13 -13.69
CA PHE A 22 -5.27 13.25 -13.67
C PHE A 22 -5.72 14.44 -14.53
N THR A 23 -6.16 14.22 -15.76
CA THR A 23 -6.60 15.30 -16.66
C THR A 23 -7.81 16.07 -16.12
N PRO A 24 -8.88 15.41 -15.60
CA PRO A 24 -9.99 16.13 -14.98
C PRO A 24 -9.57 17.00 -13.80
N GLU A 25 -8.66 16.49 -12.95
CA GLU A 25 -8.15 17.23 -11.79
C GLU A 25 -7.29 18.44 -12.22
N VAL A 26 -6.41 18.25 -13.19
CA VAL A 26 -5.58 19.33 -13.76
C VAL A 26 -6.46 20.45 -14.31
N VAL A 27 -7.48 20.11 -15.11
CA VAL A 27 -8.41 21.09 -15.67
C VAL A 27 -9.20 21.80 -14.57
N SER A 28 -9.64 21.05 -13.54
CA SER A 28 -10.34 21.62 -12.38
C SER A 28 -9.48 22.65 -11.66
N ARG A 29 -8.22 22.33 -11.38
CA ARG A 29 -7.27 23.20 -10.68
C ARG A 29 -6.83 24.41 -11.52
N GLN A 30 -6.71 24.24 -12.83
CA GLN A 30 -6.46 25.36 -13.75
C GLN A 30 -7.64 26.34 -13.75
N LYS A 31 -8.88 25.84 -13.78
CA LYS A 31 -10.08 26.69 -13.66
C LYS A 31 -10.15 27.41 -12.31
N ALA A 32 -9.69 26.76 -11.24
CA ALA A 32 -9.59 27.35 -9.91
C ALA A 32 -8.39 28.32 -9.74
N GLY A 33 -7.50 28.42 -10.74
CA GLY A 33 -6.30 29.27 -10.68
C GLY A 33 -5.19 28.75 -9.77
N THR A 34 -5.29 27.51 -9.26
CA THR A 34 -4.30 26.92 -8.35
C THR A 34 -3.18 26.17 -9.08
N LEU A 35 -3.27 26.04 -10.41
CA LEU A 35 -2.26 25.40 -11.24
C LEU A 35 -2.01 26.23 -12.51
N PRO A 36 -0.74 26.47 -12.90
CA PRO A 36 -0.43 27.23 -14.10
C PRO A 36 -0.86 26.49 -15.38
N SER A 37 -1.05 27.27 -16.45
CA SER A 37 -1.26 26.77 -17.81
C SER A 37 -0.14 27.31 -18.71
N PRO A 38 0.71 26.45 -19.30
CA PRO A 38 0.65 24.98 -19.32
C PRO A 38 1.10 24.34 -17.98
N PRO A 39 0.53 23.18 -17.60
CA PRO A 39 0.88 22.53 -16.35
C PRO A 39 2.20 21.75 -16.50
N VAL A 40 3.16 22.04 -15.63
CA VAL A 40 4.39 21.24 -15.52
C VAL A 40 4.13 20.07 -14.56
N LEU A 41 3.71 18.93 -15.12
CA LEU A 41 3.47 17.70 -14.35
C LEU A 41 4.75 16.86 -14.31
N VAL A 42 5.28 16.67 -13.10
CA VAL A 42 6.42 15.81 -12.82
C VAL A 42 5.97 14.53 -12.12
N ALA A 43 4.94 14.61 -11.29
CA ALA A 43 4.38 13.46 -10.59
C ALA A 43 2.86 13.58 -10.46
N ALA A 44 2.17 12.45 -10.52
CA ALA A 44 0.75 12.36 -10.28
C ALA A 44 0.43 11.09 -9.50
N GLN A 45 -0.43 11.19 -8.50
CA GLN A 45 -0.80 10.09 -7.63
C GLN A 45 -2.31 10.10 -7.45
N VAL A 46 -2.94 8.95 -7.62
CA VAL A 46 -4.35 8.73 -7.26
C VAL A 46 -4.42 7.73 -6.13
N ILE A 47 -5.22 8.05 -5.11
CA ILE A 47 -5.42 7.22 -3.92
C ILE A 47 -6.88 6.80 -3.88
N PHE A 48 -7.09 5.49 -3.86
CA PHE A 48 -8.37 4.83 -3.77
C PHE A 48 -8.68 4.55 -2.31
N GLY A 49 -9.20 5.59 -1.65
CA GLY A 49 -9.68 5.52 -0.26
C GLY A 49 -11.08 4.90 -0.15
N ALA A 50 -11.61 4.88 1.08
CA ALA A 50 -12.96 4.38 1.38
C ALA A 50 -14.10 5.31 0.92
N GLY A 51 -13.77 6.55 0.51
CA GLY A 51 -14.74 7.52 0.03
C GLY A 51 -15.24 7.25 -1.40
N PRO A 52 -16.30 7.95 -1.85
CA PRO A 52 -16.90 7.73 -3.16
C PRO A 52 -16.04 8.23 -4.33
N LYS A 53 -15.02 9.05 -4.07
CA LYS A 53 -14.14 9.61 -5.09
C LYS A 53 -12.67 9.38 -4.71
N PRO A 54 -11.83 8.95 -5.66
CA PRO A 54 -10.38 8.90 -5.45
C PRO A 54 -9.81 10.28 -5.17
N VAL A 55 -8.77 10.34 -4.34
CA VAL A 55 -8.02 11.57 -4.05
C VAL A 55 -6.86 11.67 -5.02
N VAL A 56 -6.76 12.78 -5.74
CA VAL A 56 -5.65 13.02 -6.67
C VAL A 56 -4.67 14.02 -6.06
N ARG A 57 -3.39 13.64 -6.02
CA ARG A 57 -2.24 14.44 -5.58
C ARG A 57 -1.34 14.71 -6.78
N LEU A 58 -0.95 15.96 -6.98
CA LEU A 58 -0.08 16.38 -8.09
C LEU A 58 1.23 16.96 -7.58
N ASN A 59 2.33 16.69 -8.29
CA ASN A 59 3.67 17.22 -8.02
C ASN A 59 4.08 17.08 -6.55
N GLU A 60 4.24 18.19 -5.82
CA GLU A 60 4.68 18.25 -4.43
C GLU A 60 3.70 17.58 -3.45
N GLU A 61 2.45 17.37 -3.85
CA GLU A 61 1.46 16.67 -3.04
C GLU A 61 1.67 15.15 -3.03
N VAL A 62 2.42 14.61 -3.99
CA VAL A 62 2.69 13.18 -4.09
C VAL A 62 3.57 12.76 -2.91
N LYS A 63 3.08 11.79 -2.13
CA LYS A 63 3.76 11.31 -0.91
C LYS A 63 3.84 9.80 -0.91
N GLY A 64 4.98 9.28 -0.43
CA GLY A 64 5.20 7.86 -0.23
C GLY A 64 6.66 7.53 -0.02
N ASN A 65 6.92 6.24 0.20
CA ASN A 65 8.25 5.67 0.35
C ASN A 65 8.57 4.85 -0.90
N ALA A 66 9.71 5.11 -1.53
CA ALA A 66 10.11 4.42 -2.75
C ALA A 66 11.37 3.58 -2.52
N ARG A 67 11.42 2.39 -3.11
CA ARG A 67 12.67 1.65 -3.35
C ARG A 67 13.04 1.83 -4.81
N LEU A 68 14.24 2.38 -5.02
CA LEU A 68 14.69 2.92 -6.30
C LEU A 68 16.06 2.35 -6.63
N ARG A 69 16.32 2.13 -7.93
CA ARG A 69 17.68 1.93 -8.46
C ARG A 69 18.17 3.27 -9.00
N ILE A 70 19.33 3.68 -8.53
CA ILE A 70 19.97 4.95 -8.87
C ILE A 70 21.20 4.62 -9.71
N GLY A 71 21.42 5.36 -10.79
CA GLY A 71 22.59 5.18 -11.68
C GLY A 71 23.86 5.88 -11.20
N ALA A 72 23.84 6.49 -10.02
CA ALA A 72 24.96 7.24 -9.46
C ALA A 72 25.87 6.31 -8.61
N PRO A 73 27.20 6.42 -8.72
CA PRO A 73 28.13 5.46 -8.09
C PRO A 73 28.21 5.54 -6.57
N GLU A 74 27.95 6.70 -5.95
CA GLU A 74 27.89 6.83 -4.49
C GLU A 74 26.82 7.84 -4.09
N MET A 75 25.98 7.47 -3.12
CA MET A 75 24.98 8.35 -2.53
C MET A 75 24.97 8.15 -1.02
N LYS A 76 24.97 9.23 -0.25
CA LYS A 76 24.94 9.17 1.21
C LYS A 76 23.51 9.27 1.73
N VAL A 77 23.29 8.70 2.92
CA VAL A 77 22.01 8.84 3.63
C VAL A 77 21.74 10.32 3.90
N GLY A 78 20.56 10.80 3.49
CA GLY A 78 20.14 12.19 3.64
C GLY A 78 20.38 13.07 2.41
N GLU A 79 21.07 12.58 1.39
CA GLU A 79 21.22 13.31 0.13
C GLU A 79 19.91 13.28 -0.68
N PRO A 80 19.51 14.42 -1.28
CA PRO A 80 18.30 14.49 -2.08
C PRO A 80 18.49 13.68 -3.38
N VAL A 81 17.55 12.78 -3.66
CA VAL A 81 17.48 12.06 -4.93
C VAL A 81 16.71 12.91 -5.93
N THR A 82 17.35 13.25 -7.05
CA THR A 82 16.65 13.91 -8.15
C THR A 82 16.11 12.89 -9.14
N VAL A 83 15.08 13.31 -9.88
CA VAL A 83 14.42 12.47 -10.88
C VAL A 83 15.37 11.98 -11.97
N ASP A 84 16.39 12.78 -12.30
CA ASP A 84 17.37 12.44 -13.35
C ASP A 84 18.35 11.34 -12.94
N MET A 85 18.47 11.05 -11.64
CA MET A 85 19.31 9.98 -11.11
C MET A 85 18.59 8.62 -11.10
N LEU A 86 17.27 8.60 -11.34
CA LEU A 86 16.45 7.40 -11.35
C LEU A 86 16.67 6.56 -12.60
N GLU A 87 17.11 5.32 -12.41
CA GLU A 87 17.11 4.32 -13.48
C GLU A 87 15.84 3.47 -13.46
N HIS A 88 15.40 3.06 -12.27
CA HIS A 88 14.26 2.16 -12.12
C HIS A 88 13.57 2.34 -10.76
N ILE A 89 12.23 2.30 -10.76
CA ILE A 89 11.42 2.28 -9.54
C ILE A 89 11.03 0.84 -9.26
N GLN A 90 11.56 0.25 -8.19
CA GLN A 90 11.24 -1.13 -7.81
C GLN A 90 9.92 -1.22 -7.07
N LEU A 91 9.69 -0.29 -6.14
CA LEU A 91 8.51 -0.28 -5.29
C LEU A 91 8.19 1.14 -4.87
N PHE A 92 6.91 1.43 -4.74
CA PHE A 92 6.43 2.64 -4.11
C PHE A 92 5.29 2.28 -3.18
N GLU A 93 5.39 2.70 -1.93
CA GLU A 93 4.40 2.44 -0.89
C GLU A 93 3.84 3.77 -0.37
N LEU A 94 2.55 3.78 -0.07
CA LEU A 94 1.93 4.92 0.60
C LEU A 94 2.51 5.10 2.02
N PRO A 95 2.52 6.35 2.53
CA PRO A 95 2.92 6.60 3.90
C PRO A 95 1.93 5.93 4.87
N LYS A 96 2.35 5.72 6.12
CA LYS A 96 1.61 4.91 7.12
C LYS A 96 0.14 5.32 7.29
N GLN A 97 -0.17 6.62 7.23
CA GLN A 97 -1.53 7.12 7.34
C GLN A 97 -2.47 6.67 6.20
N ASP A 98 -1.90 6.36 5.03
CA ASP A 98 -2.64 5.98 3.82
C ASP A 98 -2.42 4.49 3.46
N ALA A 99 -1.71 3.72 4.29
CA ALA A 99 -1.24 2.36 3.97
C ALA A 99 -2.34 1.31 3.73
N ASN A 100 -3.59 1.63 4.06
CA ASN A 100 -4.75 0.79 3.79
C ASN A 100 -5.44 1.11 2.46
N PHE A 101 -4.98 2.13 1.74
CA PHE A 101 -5.58 2.56 0.49
C PHE A 101 -4.81 2.03 -0.70
N GLY A 102 -5.56 1.73 -1.77
CA GLY A 102 -4.91 1.47 -3.04
C GLY A 102 -4.36 2.76 -3.63
N HIS A 103 -3.31 2.70 -4.43
CA HIS A 103 -2.85 3.83 -5.20
C HIS A 103 -2.34 3.44 -6.58
N LEU A 104 -2.30 4.45 -7.44
CA LEU A 104 -1.50 4.46 -8.64
C LEU A 104 -0.68 5.75 -8.61
N THR A 105 0.63 5.62 -8.77
CA THR A 105 1.56 6.75 -8.82
C THR A 105 2.32 6.72 -10.14
N ALA A 106 2.38 7.87 -10.81
CA ALA A 106 3.11 8.07 -12.04
C ALA A 106 4.17 9.16 -11.84
N PHE A 107 5.39 8.90 -12.33
CA PHE A 107 6.50 9.83 -12.27
C PHE A 107 7.07 10.04 -13.66
N ARG A 108 7.33 11.29 -14.02
CA ARG A 108 8.06 11.62 -15.24
C ARG A 108 9.55 11.61 -14.92
N TYR A 109 10.37 10.95 -15.74
CA TYR A 109 11.82 10.88 -15.62
C TYR A 109 12.52 10.90 -16.99
N GLY A 110 13.81 11.24 -17.03
CA GLY A 110 14.59 11.29 -18.28
C GLY A 110 13.96 12.21 -19.34
N GLY A 111 13.45 13.37 -18.92
CA GLY A 111 12.77 14.34 -19.78
C GLY A 111 11.31 13.98 -20.11
N ASN A 112 11.08 12.90 -20.86
CA ASN A 112 9.75 12.57 -21.40
C ASN A 112 9.30 11.11 -21.18
N ARG A 113 10.00 10.35 -20.33
CA ARG A 113 9.57 8.99 -19.98
C ARG A 113 8.70 9.03 -18.73
N TRP A 114 7.78 8.07 -18.64
CA TRP A 114 6.92 7.92 -17.48
C TRP A 114 7.11 6.54 -16.86
N ALA A 115 7.28 6.51 -15.55
CA ALA A 115 7.24 5.30 -14.75
C ALA A 115 5.91 5.26 -14.02
N VAL A 116 5.30 4.07 -13.98
CA VAL A 116 4.05 3.84 -13.25
C VAL A 116 4.28 2.75 -12.22
N THR A 117 3.76 2.98 -11.02
CA THR A 117 3.75 2.02 -9.93
C THR A 117 2.36 2.05 -9.31
N PHE A 118 1.83 0.89 -8.98
CA PHE A 118 0.49 0.78 -8.44
C PHE A 118 0.42 -0.36 -7.44
N ASP A 119 -0.46 -0.20 -6.48
CA ASP A 119 -0.82 -1.19 -5.49
C ASP A 119 -2.29 -0.97 -5.15
N PHE A 120 -3.16 -1.85 -5.62
CA PHE A 120 -4.61 -1.73 -5.42
C PHE A 120 -5.11 -2.52 -4.22
N GLN A 121 -4.21 -3.13 -3.44
CA GLN A 121 -4.59 -3.89 -2.25
C GLN A 121 -5.02 -2.93 -1.14
N GLN A 122 -6.28 -3.05 -0.72
CA GLN A 122 -6.82 -2.29 0.39
C GLN A 122 -6.68 -3.05 1.71
N ASN A 123 -6.72 -2.31 2.82
CA ASN A 123 -6.75 -2.86 4.17
C ASN A 123 -5.55 -3.74 4.54
N LYS A 124 -4.37 -3.50 3.94
CA LYS A 124 -3.16 -4.29 4.20
C LYS A 124 -2.80 -4.35 5.68
N VAL A 125 -2.85 -3.21 6.36
CA VAL A 125 -2.52 -3.12 7.79
C VAL A 125 -3.53 -3.90 8.62
N THR A 126 -4.82 -3.77 8.29
CA THR A 126 -5.90 -4.49 8.98
C THR A 126 -5.80 -5.99 8.76
N ALA A 127 -5.55 -6.44 7.53
CA ALA A 127 -5.36 -7.85 7.22
C ALA A 127 -4.15 -8.42 7.96
N ALA A 128 -3.03 -7.69 7.99
CA ALA A 128 -1.83 -8.09 8.73
C ALA A 128 -2.10 -8.21 10.24
N ASP A 129 -2.82 -7.25 10.85
CA ASP A 129 -3.20 -7.31 12.27
C ASP A 129 -4.10 -8.51 12.57
N LEU A 130 -5.08 -8.79 11.70
CA LEU A 130 -5.96 -9.96 11.86
C LEU A 130 -5.18 -11.27 11.78
N VAL A 131 -4.25 -11.40 10.84
CA VAL A 131 -3.38 -12.59 10.72
C VAL A 131 -2.47 -12.74 11.95
N ALA A 132 -1.92 -11.63 12.45
CA ALA A 132 -1.11 -11.65 13.67
C ALA A 132 -1.92 -12.12 14.89
N ARG A 133 -3.14 -11.61 15.07
CA ARG A 133 -4.05 -12.03 16.15
C ARG A 133 -4.49 -13.48 16.02
N ALA A 134 -4.85 -13.93 14.81
CA ALA A 134 -5.20 -15.33 14.56
C ALA A 134 -4.06 -16.28 14.94
N SER A 135 -2.81 -15.87 14.68
CA SER A 135 -1.62 -16.64 15.05
C SER A 135 -1.46 -16.79 16.57
N GLN A 136 -1.81 -15.75 17.33
CA GLN A 136 -1.82 -15.81 18.80
C GLN A 136 -2.88 -16.81 19.31
N PHE A 137 -4.09 -16.81 18.74
CA PHE A 137 -5.12 -17.79 19.10
C PHE A 137 -4.70 -19.23 18.79
N ILE A 138 -4.08 -19.48 17.64
CA ILE A 138 -3.56 -20.81 17.28
C ILE A 138 -2.50 -21.27 18.29
N SER A 139 -1.58 -20.37 18.67
CA SER A 139 -0.54 -20.66 19.66
C SER A 139 -1.14 -21.01 21.03
N ALA A 140 -2.11 -20.21 21.51
CA ALA A 140 -2.79 -20.46 22.78
C ALA A 140 -3.60 -21.76 22.78
N ALA A 141 -4.28 -22.07 21.67
CA ALA A 141 -5.03 -23.32 21.50
C ALA A 141 -4.11 -24.54 21.52
N ARG A 142 -2.96 -24.48 20.82
CA ARG A 142 -1.93 -25.54 20.87
C ARG A 142 -1.40 -25.75 22.28
N HIS A 143 -1.03 -24.67 22.96
CA HIS A 143 -0.55 -24.74 24.34
C HIS A 143 -1.59 -25.36 25.28
N SER A 144 -2.86 -24.97 25.14
CA SER A 144 -3.97 -25.52 25.94
C SER A 144 -4.19 -27.00 25.65
N PHE A 145 -4.13 -27.42 24.37
CA PHE A 145 -4.25 -28.83 23.98
C PHE A 145 -3.11 -29.67 24.56
N GLU A 146 -1.87 -29.20 24.46
CA GLU A 146 -0.68 -29.90 25.01
C GLU A 146 -0.68 -29.93 26.54
N THR A 147 -1.25 -28.93 27.20
CA THR A 147 -1.36 -28.89 28.66
C THR A 147 -2.50 -29.78 29.14
N ALA A 148 -3.64 -29.77 28.44
CA ALA A 148 -4.78 -30.65 28.72
C ALA A 148 -4.45 -32.12 28.47
N SER A 149 -3.64 -32.44 27.45
CA SER A 149 -3.18 -33.81 27.18
C SER A 149 -2.18 -34.33 28.23
N LYS A 150 -1.63 -33.45 29.07
CA LYS A 150 -0.69 -33.78 30.16
C LYS A 150 -1.36 -33.87 31.53
N LEU A 151 -2.65 -33.56 31.64
CA LEU A 151 -3.39 -33.79 32.87
C LEU A 151 -3.76 -35.27 32.97
N PRO A 152 -3.39 -35.97 34.06
CA PRO A 152 -3.89 -37.32 34.29
C PRO A 152 -5.43 -37.28 34.38
N MET A 153 -6.08 -38.30 33.81
CA MET A 153 -7.55 -38.45 33.77
C MET A 153 -8.23 -38.26 35.14
N SER A 154 -7.50 -38.47 36.24
CA SER A 154 -7.96 -38.25 37.61
C SER A 154 -8.23 -36.77 37.95
N THR A 155 -7.60 -35.80 37.28
CA THR A 155 -7.78 -34.36 37.56
C THR A 155 -9.00 -33.77 36.83
N ILE A 156 -9.42 -34.37 35.71
CA ILE A 156 -10.58 -33.90 34.93
C ILE A 156 -11.89 -34.23 35.66
N CYS A 157 -11.99 -35.39 36.31
CA CYS A 157 -13.20 -35.80 37.03
C CYS A 157 -13.41 -35.03 38.36
N SER A 158 -12.36 -34.59 39.04
CA SER A 158 -12.47 -33.87 40.33
C SER A 158 -12.90 -32.41 40.17
N ALA A 159 -12.58 -31.75 39.05
CA ALA A 159 -13.04 -30.39 38.78
C ALA A 159 -14.56 -30.31 38.53
N HIS A 160 -15.17 -31.37 37.98
CA HIS A 160 -16.61 -31.40 37.71
C HIS A 160 -17.44 -31.83 38.95
N ALA A 161 -16.84 -32.49 39.93
CA ALA A 161 -17.51 -32.88 41.17
C ALA A 161 -17.72 -31.69 42.13
N ASN A 162 -16.76 -30.75 42.19
CA ASN A 162 -16.84 -29.61 43.11
C ASN A 162 -17.87 -28.54 42.69
N SER A 163 -18.25 -28.44 41.42
CA SER A 163 -19.25 -27.46 40.96
C SER A 163 -20.71 -27.85 41.26
N TRP A 164 -20.92 -29.02 41.87
CA TRP A 164 -22.24 -29.49 42.32
C TRP A 164 -22.43 -29.47 43.83
N GLN A 165 -21.36 -29.31 44.63
CA GLN A 165 -21.45 -29.26 46.09
C GLN A 165 -21.67 -27.86 46.68
N GLU A 166 -21.58 -26.80 45.88
CA GLU A 166 -21.80 -25.40 46.33
C GLU A 166 -23.21 -24.87 46.01
N ARG A 167 -24.18 -25.76 45.76
CA ARG A 167 -25.58 -25.41 45.44
C ARG A 167 -26.61 -26.06 46.37
N ASP A 168 -26.32 -26.12 47.67
CA ASP A 168 -27.31 -26.34 48.74
C ASP A 168 -27.23 -25.23 49.78
#